data_AF-A0A4P5RGJ5-F1
#
_entry.id   AF-A0A4P5RGJ5-F1
#
_cell.length_a   1.000
_cell.length_b   1.000
_cell.length_c   1.000
_cell.angle_alpha   90.00
_cell.angle_beta   90.00
_cell.angle_gamma   90.00
#
_symmetry.space_group_name_H-M   'P 1'
#
loop_
_entity.id
_entity.type
_entity.pdbx_description
1 polymer ?
#
loop_
_entity_poly.entity_id
_entity_poly.type
_entity_poly.pdbx_seq_one_letter_code
_entity_poly.pdbx_strand_id
1 'polypeptide(L)'
;MNKTYTCVKSGKKLVWDKGVVVVKPTPTPTPTPTPTPTPTSKPTATPTPVTVTTPVPTVKPLSQIEKLQIKIINSFEIQKNNNEANLVVIESPSIDKNRVSKIVKSYKLALNAFGSPVKEKMTLVFMNETDKDWWLKTSRELDGPAHNDNWWNNSSCRITDTALCAYSPGGMDHITLYTMIGSKTNPNGLEESLWYHEAAHLYQFQLTIEEKSYPNCWIIEGQANALGFAFASKSFDISKERSMFLANLARIFPNYKQYSKEDWINNFIKLTSDFSYCMDLSAGYSVGMLAVESLYYYNDGEKVNSFIANYYSTPETFESSLKSILGIDINRFYSNFAEYSMITLNS
;
A
#
# COMPACT_ATOMS: atom_id res chain seq x y z
N MET A 1 35.21 -33.59 -21.35
CA MET A 1 34.92 -34.99 -21.74
C MET A 1 33.87 -35.51 -20.78
N ASN A 2 32.65 -35.75 -21.26
CA ASN A 2 31.59 -36.31 -20.41
C ASN A 2 31.67 -37.84 -20.50
N LYS A 3 31.91 -38.50 -19.37
CA LYS A 3 31.82 -39.96 -19.26
C LYS A 3 30.44 -40.30 -18.71
N THR A 4 29.78 -41.26 -19.34
CA THR A 4 28.54 -41.84 -18.83
C THR A 4 28.90 -43.14 -18.13
N TYR A 5 28.40 -43.33 -16.91
CA TYR A 5 28.60 -44.54 -16.12
C TYR A 5 27.26 -45.27 -15.96
N THR A 6 27.27 -46.58 -16.12
CA THR A 6 26.06 -47.42 -15.94
C THR A 6 26.25 -48.36 -14.77
N CYS A 7 25.31 -48.35 -13.83
CA CYS A 7 25.25 -49.34 -12.73
C CYS A 7 24.34 -50.49 -13.14
N VAL A 8 24.84 -51.72 -13.04
CA VAL A 8 24.07 -52.92 -13.35
C VAL A 8 24.06 -53.84 -12.13
N LYS A 9 22.87 -54.34 -11.76
CA LYS A 9 22.71 -55.31 -10.67
C LYS A 9 23.07 -56.71 -11.17
N SER A 10 24.12 -57.31 -10.59
CA SER A 10 24.55 -58.67 -10.91
C SER A 10 24.50 -59.53 -9.64
N GLY A 11 23.55 -60.45 -9.59
CA GLY A 11 23.22 -61.21 -8.38
C GLY A 11 22.77 -60.30 -7.23
N LYS A 12 23.41 -60.44 -6.05
CA LYS A 12 23.13 -59.65 -4.84
C LYS A 12 23.98 -58.36 -4.72
N LYS A 13 24.76 -57.99 -5.73
CA LYS A 13 25.64 -56.82 -5.70
C LYS A 13 25.34 -55.84 -6.85
N LEU A 14 25.66 -54.57 -6.63
CA LEU A 14 25.67 -53.53 -7.67
C LEU A 14 27.10 -53.37 -8.18
N VAL A 15 27.26 -53.40 -9.50
CA VAL A 15 28.57 -53.22 -10.16
C VAL A 15 28.46 -52.07 -11.14
N TRP A 16 29.34 -51.09 -10.99
CA TRP A 16 29.47 -49.96 -11.90
C TRP A 16 30.42 -50.33 -13.05
N ASP A 17 30.06 -49.97 -14.27
CA ASP A 17 31.00 -50.03 -15.39
C ASP A 17 32.12 -48.98 -15.23
N LYS A 18 33.23 -49.13 -15.98
CA LYS A 18 34.37 -48.20 -15.91
C LYS A 18 34.14 -46.87 -16.64
N GLY A 19 32.90 -46.56 -17.01
CA GLY A 19 32.50 -45.37 -17.75
C GLY A 19 32.93 -45.40 -19.22
N VAL A 20 32.01 -45.08 -20.12
CA VAL A 20 32.29 -44.96 -21.55
C VAL A 20 32.41 -43.48 -21.91
N VAL A 21 33.47 -43.13 -22.66
CA VAL A 21 33.69 -41.77 -23.15
C VAL A 21 32.71 -41.51 -24.29
N VAL A 22 31.80 -40.54 -24.11
CA VAL A 22 30.89 -40.12 -25.18
C VAL A 22 31.61 -39.07 -26.02
N VAL A 23 32.05 -39.47 -27.22
CA VAL A 23 32.66 -38.56 -28.21
C VAL A 23 31.53 -37.92 -29.02
N LYS A 24 31.44 -36.59 -28.96
CA LYS A 24 30.47 -35.80 -29.73
C LYS A 24 30.82 -35.92 -31.22
N PRO A 25 29.88 -36.31 -32.11
CA PRO A 25 30.19 -36.40 -33.54
C PRO A 25 30.52 -35.02 -34.11
N THR A 26 31.59 -34.97 -34.90
CA THR A 26 32.03 -33.78 -35.63
C THR A 26 31.24 -33.71 -36.94
N PRO A 27 30.62 -32.58 -37.31
CA PRO A 27 29.86 -32.50 -38.55
C PRO A 27 30.78 -32.60 -39.77
N THR A 28 30.43 -33.49 -40.70
CA THR A 28 31.08 -33.69 -42.00
C THR A 28 30.84 -32.46 -42.89
N PRO A 29 31.85 -31.94 -43.61
CA PRO A 29 31.65 -30.84 -44.57
C PRO A 29 30.83 -31.31 -45.77
N THR A 30 29.74 -30.60 -46.05
CA THR A 30 28.87 -30.79 -47.22
C THR A 30 29.55 -30.27 -48.49
N PRO A 31 29.49 -30.98 -49.64
CA PRO A 31 30.11 -30.53 -50.88
C PRO A 31 29.50 -29.22 -51.38
N THR A 32 30.37 -28.32 -51.83
CA THR A 32 30.02 -27.02 -52.42
C THR A 32 29.42 -27.22 -53.81
N PRO A 33 28.20 -26.71 -54.10
CA PRO A 33 27.64 -26.77 -55.45
C PRO A 33 28.32 -25.77 -56.39
N THR A 34 28.60 -26.23 -57.61
CA THR A 34 29.10 -25.46 -58.75
C THR A 34 28.10 -24.38 -59.17
N PRO A 35 28.54 -23.15 -59.51
CA PRO A 35 27.62 -22.08 -59.89
C PRO A 35 26.99 -22.33 -61.27
N THR A 36 25.66 -22.41 -61.30
CA THR A 36 24.84 -22.36 -62.52
C THR A 36 24.68 -20.89 -62.95
N PRO A 37 24.81 -20.55 -64.25
CA PRO A 37 24.59 -19.19 -64.72
C PRO A 37 23.15 -18.73 -64.43
N THR A 38 23.03 -17.63 -63.68
CA THR A 38 21.73 -17.06 -63.33
C THR A 38 21.20 -16.24 -64.51
N PRO A 39 19.95 -16.47 -64.97
CA PRO A 39 19.33 -15.65 -66.00
C PRO A 39 19.06 -14.23 -65.46
N THR A 40 19.37 -13.23 -66.27
CA THR A 40 19.08 -11.82 -66.03
C THR A 40 17.58 -11.60 -65.80
N SER A 41 17.20 -11.29 -64.57
CA SER A 41 15.86 -10.85 -64.21
C SER A 41 15.67 -9.36 -64.55
N LYS A 42 14.59 -9.10 -65.29
CA LYS A 42 14.01 -7.80 -65.62
C LYS A 42 13.74 -6.99 -64.33
N PRO A 43 13.93 -5.65 -64.33
CA PRO A 43 13.74 -4.84 -63.13
C PRO A 43 12.32 -4.97 -62.57
N THR A 44 12.24 -5.49 -61.35
CA THR A 44 11.04 -5.55 -60.52
C THR A 44 10.76 -4.15 -59.96
N ALA A 45 9.53 -3.67 -60.09
CA ALA A 45 9.11 -2.39 -59.51
C ALA A 45 9.34 -2.40 -57.98
N THR A 46 10.05 -1.39 -57.49
CA THR A 46 10.27 -1.14 -56.07
C THR A 46 8.92 -1.03 -55.36
N PRO A 47 8.62 -1.83 -54.32
CA PRO A 47 7.41 -1.64 -53.54
C PRO A 47 7.49 -0.29 -52.84
N THR A 48 6.50 0.57 -53.09
CA THR A 48 6.30 1.81 -52.35
C THR A 48 6.26 1.48 -50.85
N PRO A 49 6.99 2.20 -49.98
CA PRO A 49 6.92 2.00 -48.55
C PRO A 49 5.47 2.12 -48.08
N VAL A 50 4.88 1.01 -47.66
CA VAL A 50 3.64 1.07 -46.91
C VAL A 50 4.03 1.61 -45.54
N THR A 51 3.73 2.87 -45.28
CA THR A 51 3.74 3.42 -43.93
C THR A 51 2.79 2.58 -43.09
N VAL A 52 3.34 1.60 -42.37
CA VAL A 52 2.66 0.98 -41.24
C VAL A 52 2.51 2.10 -40.23
N THR A 53 1.36 2.77 -40.23
CA THR A 53 0.92 3.57 -39.10
C THR A 53 0.74 2.57 -37.96
N THR A 54 1.79 2.39 -37.15
CA THR A 54 1.64 1.80 -35.84
C THR A 54 0.53 2.60 -35.16
N PRO A 55 -0.60 2.00 -34.75
CA PRO A 55 -1.61 2.74 -34.04
C PRO A 55 -0.91 3.36 -32.83
N VAL A 56 -0.88 4.69 -32.79
CA VAL A 56 -0.42 5.43 -31.61
C VAL A 56 -1.19 4.83 -30.44
N PRO A 57 -0.53 4.31 -29.39
CA PRO A 57 -1.24 3.77 -28.25
C PRO A 57 -2.17 4.86 -27.74
N THR A 58 -3.48 4.63 -27.86
CA THR A 58 -4.50 5.54 -27.40
C THR A 58 -4.33 5.63 -25.89
N VAL A 59 -3.70 6.71 -25.41
CA VAL A 59 -3.54 6.94 -23.97
C VAL A 59 -4.95 7.08 -23.40
N LYS A 60 -5.37 6.09 -22.60
CA LYS A 60 -6.66 6.14 -21.91
C LYS A 60 -6.68 7.41 -21.06
N PRO A 61 -7.70 8.27 -21.18
CA PRO A 61 -7.78 9.45 -20.34
C PRO A 61 -7.91 9.01 -18.88
N LEU A 62 -7.14 9.66 -18.01
CA LEU A 62 -7.18 9.39 -16.57
C LEU A 62 -8.58 9.73 -16.03
N SER A 63 -9.11 8.81 -15.25
CA SER A 63 -10.31 8.98 -14.42
C SER A 63 -10.08 10.08 -13.37
N GLN A 64 -11.16 10.54 -12.75
CA GLN A 64 -11.10 11.55 -11.68
C GLN A 64 -10.28 11.06 -10.48
N ILE A 65 -10.42 9.79 -10.10
CA ILE A 65 -9.69 9.24 -8.97
C ILE A 65 -8.20 9.07 -9.27
N GLU A 66 -7.82 8.64 -10.47
CA GLU A 66 -6.41 8.58 -10.86
C GLU A 66 -5.75 9.98 -10.81
N LYS A 67 -6.46 11.02 -11.28
CA LYS A 67 -5.98 12.40 -11.19
C LYS A 67 -5.82 12.87 -9.75
N LEU A 68 -6.77 12.53 -8.87
CA LEU A 68 -6.70 12.91 -7.47
C LEU A 68 -5.54 12.22 -6.74
N GLN A 69 -5.32 10.93 -6.99
CA GLN A 69 -4.22 10.17 -6.40
C GLN A 69 -2.86 10.71 -6.86
N ILE A 70 -2.71 11.04 -8.15
CA ILE A 70 -1.50 11.72 -8.66
C ILE A 70 -1.30 13.06 -7.96
N LYS A 71 -2.37 13.84 -7.76
CA LYS A 71 -2.28 15.12 -7.04
C LYS A 71 -1.81 14.94 -5.60
N ILE A 72 -2.34 13.94 -4.88
CA ILE A 72 -1.91 13.59 -3.51
C ILE A 72 -0.44 13.16 -3.49
N ILE A 73 -0.02 12.27 -4.38
CA ILE A 73 1.38 11.82 -4.44
C ILE A 73 2.31 13.02 -4.67
N ASN A 74 1.98 13.85 -5.67
CA ASN A 74 2.82 14.98 -6.05
C ASN A 74 2.95 16.04 -4.93
N SER A 75 1.90 16.27 -4.13
CA SER A 75 1.99 17.25 -3.04
C SER A 75 3.00 16.84 -1.97
N PHE A 76 3.21 15.55 -1.77
CA PHE A 76 4.24 15.03 -0.86
C PHE A 76 5.63 14.97 -1.51
N GLU A 77 5.73 14.58 -2.78
CA GLU A 77 7.05 14.48 -3.45
C GLU A 77 7.76 15.84 -3.58
N ILE A 78 7.01 16.95 -3.66
CA ILE A 78 7.55 18.32 -3.63
C ILE A 78 8.14 18.65 -2.25
N GLN A 79 7.54 18.13 -1.18
CA GLN A 79 7.88 18.42 0.21
C GLN A 79 8.79 17.36 0.85
N LYS A 80 9.26 16.38 0.06
CA LYS A 80 10.11 15.29 0.57
C LYS A 80 11.36 15.85 1.26
N ASN A 81 11.68 15.30 2.41
CA ASN A 81 12.98 15.51 3.04
C ASN A 81 13.88 14.30 2.77
N ASN A 82 15.19 14.45 2.99
CA ASN A 82 16.16 13.34 2.86
C ASN A 82 16.44 12.67 4.21
N ASN A 83 15.61 12.89 5.21
CA ASN A 83 15.83 12.31 6.53
C ASN A 83 15.35 10.86 6.51
N GLU A 84 16.30 9.93 6.60
CA GLU A 84 15.94 8.51 6.63
C GLU A 84 15.20 8.19 7.92
N ALA A 85 14.02 7.59 7.79
CA ALA A 85 13.21 7.18 8.94
C ALA A 85 13.99 6.18 9.83
N ASN A 86 14.00 6.44 11.14
CA ASN A 86 14.63 5.59 12.14
C ASN A 86 13.73 4.37 12.45
N LEU A 87 13.77 3.38 11.55
CA LEU A 87 13.01 2.13 11.66
C LEU A 87 13.88 1.03 12.26
N VAL A 88 13.41 0.41 13.33
CA VAL A 88 13.98 -0.83 13.87
C VAL A 88 13.05 -1.98 13.57
N VAL A 89 13.57 -3.03 12.95
CA VAL A 89 12.80 -4.18 12.50
C VAL A 89 13.08 -5.37 13.41
N ILE A 90 12.01 -5.97 13.94
CA ILE A 90 12.04 -7.20 14.75
C ILE A 90 11.21 -8.25 14.00
N GLU A 91 11.80 -9.41 13.76
CA GLU A 91 11.23 -10.48 12.93
C GLU A 91 10.99 -11.74 13.78
N SER A 92 9.80 -12.32 13.66
CA SER A 92 9.51 -13.62 14.27
C SER A 92 10.26 -14.77 13.58
N PRO A 93 10.43 -15.93 14.22
CA PRO A 93 11.22 -17.03 13.66
C PRO A 93 10.72 -17.57 12.32
N SER A 94 9.39 -17.63 12.12
CA SER A 94 8.79 -18.24 10.92
C SER A 94 8.39 -17.25 9.82
N ILE A 95 8.59 -15.93 10.04
CA ILE A 95 8.20 -14.91 9.06
C ILE A 95 9.04 -14.95 7.78
N ASP A 96 8.40 -14.70 6.63
CA ASP A 96 9.11 -14.53 5.36
C ASP A 96 9.89 -13.21 5.33
N LYS A 97 11.19 -13.29 5.57
CA LYS A 97 12.12 -12.15 5.60
C LYS A 97 12.19 -11.39 4.27
N ASN A 98 12.02 -12.07 3.13
CA ASN A 98 12.01 -11.37 1.84
C ASN A 98 10.76 -10.50 1.69
N ARG A 99 9.63 -10.96 2.23
CA ARG A 99 8.41 -10.17 2.28
C ARG A 99 8.54 -9.00 3.26
N VAL A 100 9.08 -9.23 4.46
CA VAL A 100 9.39 -8.16 5.42
C VAL A 100 10.25 -7.07 4.79
N SER A 101 11.33 -7.44 4.09
CA SER A 101 12.20 -6.47 3.41
C SER A 101 11.46 -5.59 2.39
N LYS A 102 10.50 -6.15 1.64
CA LYS A 102 9.67 -5.39 0.70
C LYS A 102 8.73 -4.42 1.43
N ILE A 103 8.11 -4.86 2.52
CA ILE A 103 7.19 -4.02 3.31
C ILE A 103 7.95 -2.86 3.96
N VAL A 104 9.10 -3.14 4.57
CA VAL A 104 9.99 -2.12 5.15
C VAL A 104 10.42 -1.11 4.10
N LYS A 105 10.64 -1.54 2.85
CA LYS A 105 10.90 -0.61 1.73
C LYS A 105 9.71 0.30 1.46
N SER A 106 8.47 -0.23 1.43
CA SER A 106 7.26 0.60 1.26
C SER A 106 7.11 1.61 2.41
N TYR A 107 7.36 1.21 3.67
CA TYR A 107 7.39 2.14 4.81
C TYR A 107 8.42 3.25 4.63
N LYS A 108 9.67 2.92 4.26
CA LYS A 108 10.71 3.92 4.02
C LYS A 108 10.35 4.89 2.90
N LEU A 109 9.81 4.36 1.78
CA LEU A 109 9.39 5.19 0.65
C LEU A 109 8.29 6.18 1.05
N ALA A 110 7.29 5.70 1.80
CA ALA A 110 6.19 6.51 2.29
C ALA A 110 6.67 7.59 3.26
N LEU A 111 7.39 7.21 4.32
CA LEU A 111 7.84 8.15 5.36
C LEU A 111 8.80 9.22 4.81
N ASN A 112 9.64 8.85 3.85
CA ASN A 112 10.51 9.80 3.15
C ASN A 112 9.69 10.77 2.27
N ALA A 113 8.67 10.27 1.56
CA ALA A 113 7.77 11.12 0.78
C ALA A 113 6.95 12.06 1.67
N PHE A 114 6.47 11.58 2.83
CA PHE A 114 5.72 12.37 3.79
C PHE A 114 6.55 13.43 4.50
N GLY A 115 7.88 13.42 4.31
CA GLY A 115 8.77 14.33 5.02
C GLY A 115 8.71 14.12 6.54
N SER A 116 8.57 12.87 6.98
CA SER A 116 8.35 12.54 8.39
C SER A 116 9.41 13.20 9.29
N PRO A 117 9.00 13.96 10.32
CA PRO A 117 9.95 14.49 11.27
C PRO A 117 10.46 13.29 12.07
N VAL A 118 11.72 12.90 11.88
CA VAL A 118 12.32 11.74 12.57
C VAL A 118 12.61 12.14 14.03
N LYS A 119 11.56 12.29 14.85
CA LYS A 119 11.66 12.71 16.25
C LYS A 119 11.96 11.53 17.15
N GLU A 120 11.23 10.43 16.95
CA GLU A 120 11.36 9.21 17.75
C GLU A 120 11.66 7.98 16.91
N LYS A 121 12.28 6.99 17.53
CA LYS A 121 12.49 5.67 16.92
C LYS A 121 11.15 4.94 16.76
N MET A 122 10.94 4.33 15.60
CA MET A 122 9.77 3.49 15.32
C MET A 122 10.18 2.03 15.23
N THR A 123 9.55 1.17 16.02
CA THR A 123 9.80 -0.28 16.03
C THR A 123 8.72 -0.99 15.23
N LEU A 124 9.13 -1.78 14.23
CA LEU A 124 8.26 -2.59 13.39
C LEU A 124 8.47 -4.06 13.76
N VAL A 125 7.43 -4.71 14.27
CA VAL A 125 7.47 -6.10 14.72
C VAL A 125 6.66 -6.95 13.75
N PHE A 126 7.33 -7.78 12.96
CA PHE A 126 6.69 -8.67 11.99
C PHE A 126 6.55 -10.08 12.56
N MET A 127 5.34 -10.63 12.46
CA MET A 127 5.00 -11.94 13.00
C MET A 127 4.15 -12.77 12.06
N ASN A 128 4.21 -14.08 12.25
CA ASN A 128 3.42 -15.09 11.52
C ASN A 128 2.41 -15.77 12.45
N GLU A 129 1.36 -16.37 11.90
CA GLU A 129 0.27 -17.00 12.67
C GLU A 129 0.70 -18.16 13.58
N THR A 130 1.91 -18.69 13.38
CA THR A 130 2.46 -19.80 14.17
C THR A 130 3.34 -19.34 15.34
N ASP A 131 3.70 -18.06 15.42
CA ASP A 131 4.71 -17.53 16.35
C ASP A 131 4.13 -16.93 17.65
N LYS A 132 3.03 -17.48 18.17
CA LYS A 132 2.32 -16.92 19.33
C LYS A 132 3.20 -16.73 20.57
N ASP A 133 3.97 -17.75 20.94
CA ASP A 133 4.79 -17.70 22.16
C ASP A 133 5.94 -16.70 22.02
N TRP A 134 6.51 -16.59 20.81
CA TRP A 134 7.51 -15.58 20.51
C TRP A 134 6.92 -14.17 20.58
N TRP A 135 5.72 -13.98 20.03
CA TRP A 135 5.02 -12.69 20.10
C TRP A 135 4.71 -12.30 21.53
N LEU A 136 4.15 -13.21 22.36
CA LEU A 136 3.85 -12.95 23.77
C LEU A 136 5.09 -12.48 24.53
N LYS A 137 6.23 -13.15 24.33
CA LYS A 137 7.49 -12.74 24.96
C LYS A 137 7.94 -11.37 24.48
N THR A 138 8.02 -11.18 23.17
CA THR A 138 8.55 -9.96 22.54
C THR A 138 7.69 -8.75 22.90
N SER A 139 6.37 -8.89 22.84
CA SER A 139 5.44 -7.79 23.13
C SER A 139 5.38 -7.43 24.60
N ARG A 140 5.52 -8.38 25.53
CA ARG A 140 5.68 -8.05 26.97
C ARG A 140 6.95 -7.26 27.25
N GLU A 141 8.05 -7.58 26.56
CA GLU A 141 9.33 -6.87 26.70
C GLU A 141 9.27 -5.44 26.13
N LEU A 142 8.59 -5.25 24.99
CA LEU A 142 8.45 -3.95 24.33
C LEU A 142 7.38 -3.07 24.97
N ASP A 143 6.18 -3.59 25.18
CA ASP A 143 5.00 -2.79 25.57
C ASP A 143 4.92 -2.55 27.08
N GLY A 144 5.59 -3.37 27.88
CA GLY A 144 5.55 -3.30 29.34
C GLY A 144 4.09 -3.30 29.87
N PRO A 145 3.67 -2.30 30.67
CA PRO A 145 2.30 -2.23 31.20
C PRO A 145 1.19 -2.10 30.16
N ALA A 146 1.49 -1.64 28.94
CA ALA A 146 0.49 -1.49 27.87
C ALA A 146 0.19 -2.82 27.16
N HIS A 147 0.93 -3.89 27.47
CA HIS A 147 0.75 -5.20 26.86
C HIS A 147 -0.65 -5.79 27.11
N ASN A 148 -1.21 -6.46 26.09
CA ASN A 148 -2.46 -7.20 26.19
C ASN A 148 -2.29 -8.68 25.79
N ASP A 149 -2.17 -9.55 26.79
CA ASP A 149 -2.01 -11.01 26.61
C ASP A 149 -3.12 -11.66 25.77
N ASN A 150 -4.33 -11.06 25.76
CA ASN A 150 -5.48 -11.60 25.05
C ASN A 150 -5.58 -11.16 23.59
N TRP A 151 -4.74 -10.22 23.13
CA TRP A 151 -4.84 -9.68 21.78
C TRP A 151 -4.75 -10.78 20.71
N TRP A 152 -3.84 -11.75 20.86
CA TRP A 152 -3.70 -12.84 19.89
C TRP A 152 -4.99 -13.64 19.68
N ASN A 153 -5.76 -13.85 20.75
CA ASN A 153 -6.96 -14.68 20.72
C ASN A 153 -8.25 -13.86 20.49
N ASN A 154 -8.24 -12.57 20.78
CA ASN A 154 -9.44 -11.72 20.84
C ASN A 154 -9.28 -10.38 20.10
N SER A 155 -8.41 -10.34 19.08
CA SER A 155 -8.24 -9.17 18.22
C SER A 155 -9.15 -9.21 16.99
N SER A 156 -9.40 -8.03 16.43
CA SER A 156 -10.04 -7.84 15.13
C SER A 156 -9.21 -8.43 13.97
N CYS A 157 -7.91 -8.62 14.15
CA CYS A 157 -7.01 -9.18 13.15
C CYS A 157 -7.35 -10.62 12.75
N ARG A 158 -7.96 -11.40 13.66
CA ARG A 158 -8.30 -12.83 13.46
C ARG A 158 -7.11 -13.64 12.92
N ILE A 159 -6.26 -14.12 13.82
CA ILE A 159 -5.01 -14.78 13.46
C ILE A 159 -5.26 -16.10 12.70
N THR A 160 -4.92 -16.12 11.41
CA THR A 160 -5.05 -17.26 10.48
C THR A 160 -3.89 -17.28 9.49
N ASP A 161 -3.78 -18.35 8.71
CA ASP A 161 -2.79 -18.47 7.62
C ASP A 161 -3.00 -17.48 6.46
N THR A 162 -4.10 -16.72 6.47
CA THR A 162 -4.40 -15.67 5.49
C THR A 162 -4.55 -14.29 6.14
N ALA A 163 -4.22 -14.18 7.44
CA ALA A 163 -4.30 -12.92 8.15
C ALA A 163 -3.37 -11.86 7.54
N LEU A 164 -3.87 -10.63 7.52
CA LEU A 164 -3.11 -9.47 7.14
C LEU A 164 -3.64 -8.29 7.95
N CYS A 165 -2.85 -7.83 8.92
CA CYS A 165 -3.22 -6.70 9.75
C CYS A 165 -1.97 -6.06 10.36
N ALA A 166 -2.14 -4.84 10.85
CA ALA A 166 -1.22 -4.27 11.81
C ALA A 166 -1.98 -3.64 12.97
N TYR A 167 -1.28 -3.45 14.08
CA TYR A 167 -1.80 -2.73 15.24
C TYR A 167 -0.66 -2.10 16.03
N SER A 168 -0.95 -1.02 16.74
CA SER A 168 -0.09 -0.46 17.78
C SER A 168 -0.81 -0.59 19.13
N PRO A 169 -0.12 -1.00 20.21
CA PRO A 169 -0.63 -0.80 21.56
C PRO A 169 -0.83 0.70 21.80
N GLY A 170 -1.97 1.08 22.37
CA GLY A 170 -2.20 2.47 22.78
C GLY A 170 -1.44 2.80 24.06
N GLY A 171 -1.18 4.09 24.29
CA GLY A 171 -0.70 4.58 25.60
C GLY A 171 0.76 4.27 25.93
N MET A 172 1.61 4.08 24.92
CA MET A 172 3.05 3.90 25.10
C MET A 172 3.82 5.22 24.92
N ASP A 173 4.97 5.32 25.59
CA ASP A 173 5.94 6.42 25.41
C ASP A 173 6.85 6.22 24.19
N HIS A 174 6.60 5.18 23.38
CA HIS A 174 7.37 4.84 22.18
C HIS A 174 6.45 4.30 21.08
N ILE A 175 6.93 4.28 19.84
CA ILE A 175 6.15 3.83 18.69
C ILE A 175 6.51 2.38 18.35
N THR A 176 5.58 1.45 18.55
CA THR A 176 5.70 0.05 18.13
C THR A 176 4.51 -0.37 17.29
N LEU A 177 4.76 -0.78 16.04
CA LEU A 177 3.77 -1.32 15.13
C LEU A 177 3.99 -2.82 14.96
N TYR A 178 3.00 -3.61 15.33
CA TYR A 178 2.96 -5.05 15.14
C TYR A 178 2.25 -5.40 13.85
N THR A 179 2.84 -6.23 13.00
CA THR A 179 2.30 -6.64 11.70
C THR A 179 2.20 -8.15 11.62
N MET A 180 0.98 -8.67 11.46
CA MET A 180 0.71 -10.10 11.25
C MET A 180 0.62 -10.40 9.76
N ILE A 181 1.39 -11.40 9.30
CA ILE A 181 1.38 -11.86 7.93
C ILE A 181 1.21 -13.38 7.90
N GLY A 182 0.03 -13.81 7.43
CA GLY A 182 -0.33 -15.19 7.22
C GLY A 182 0.56 -15.89 6.18
N SER A 183 0.93 -17.14 6.43
CA SER A 183 1.81 -17.94 5.55
C SER A 183 1.26 -18.19 4.14
N LYS A 184 -0.07 -18.09 3.95
CA LYS A 184 -0.78 -18.26 2.66
C LYS A 184 -1.32 -16.95 2.09
N THR A 185 -1.00 -15.80 2.68
CA THR A 185 -1.42 -14.50 2.15
C THR A 185 -0.61 -14.19 0.88
N ASN A 186 -1.27 -13.79 -0.21
CA ASN A 186 -0.61 -13.41 -1.46
C ASN A 186 -0.54 -11.88 -1.62
N PRO A 187 0.62 -11.31 -2.01
CA PRO A 187 0.76 -9.91 -2.36
C PRO A 187 -0.23 -9.44 -3.41
N ASN A 188 -0.91 -8.33 -3.14
CA ASN A 188 -1.83 -7.67 -4.06
C ASN A 188 -1.90 -6.15 -3.76
N GLY A 189 -2.68 -5.41 -4.55
CA GLY A 189 -2.82 -3.96 -4.37
C GLY A 189 -3.46 -3.56 -3.03
N LEU A 190 -4.31 -4.40 -2.44
CA LEU A 190 -4.91 -4.15 -1.13
C LEU A 190 -3.86 -4.26 -0.02
N GLU A 191 -3.00 -5.27 -0.08
CA GLU A 191 -1.85 -5.41 0.82
C GLU A 191 -0.92 -4.20 0.70
N GLU A 192 -0.58 -3.78 -0.52
CA GLU A 192 0.27 -2.60 -0.71
C GLU A 192 -0.39 -1.34 -0.13
N SER A 193 -1.71 -1.17 -0.32
CA SER A 193 -2.45 -0.05 0.27
C SER A 193 -2.46 -0.07 1.80
N LEU A 194 -2.48 -1.25 2.41
CA LEU A 194 -2.39 -1.41 3.85
C LEU A 194 -1.02 -0.94 4.36
N TRP A 195 0.07 -1.29 3.69
CA TRP A 195 1.41 -0.86 4.13
C TRP A 195 1.59 0.66 4.08
N TYR A 196 1.08 1.31 3.03
CA TYR A 196 1.08 2.77 2.97
C TYR A 196 0.12 3.41 3.98
N HIS A 197 -1.00 2.76 4.30
CA HIS A 197 -1.92 3.18 5.35
C HIS A 197 -1.23 3.16 6.72
N GLU A 198 -0.59 2.05 7.07
CA GLU A 198 0.17 1.96 8.34
C GLU A 198 1.36 2.93 8.37
N ALA A 199 1.98 3.20 7.22
CA ALA A 199 3.04 4.21 7.12
C ALA A 199 2.53 5.62 7.45
N ALA A 200 1.30 5.93 7.08
CA ALA A 200 0.66 7.20 7.40
C ALA A 200 0.41 7.33 8.90
N HIS A 201 0.04 6.24 9.60
CA HIS A 201 -0.05 6.26 11.06
C HIS A 201 1.30 6.54 11.72
N LEU A 202 2.37 5.90 11.24
CA LEU A 202 3.73 6.19 11.72
C LEU A 202 4.10 7.68 11.54
N TYR A 203 3.76 8.27 10.39
CA TYR A 203 3.92 9.70 10.16
C TYR A 203 3.09 10.57 11.12
N GLN A 204 1.81 10.22 11.30
CA GLN A 204 0.92 10.93 12.22
C GLN A 204 1.43 10.90 13.67
N PHE A 205 1.93 9.75 14.14
CA PHE A 205 2.55 9.64 15.46
C PHE A 205 3.76 10.57 15.60
N GLN A 206 4.61 10.69 14.58
CA GLN A 206 5.76 11.59 14.62
C GLN A 206 5.36 13.08 14.72
N LEU A 207 4.16 13.45 14.25
CA LEU A 207 3.64 14.80 14.37
C LEU A 207 3.09 15.12 15.78
N THR A 208 2.57 14.12 16.50
CA THR A 208 1.82 14.33 17.77
C THR A 208 2.65 14.24 19.04
N ILE A 209 3.89 13.71 18.98
CA ILE A 209 4.75 13.42 20.15
C ILE A 209 4.85 14.58 21.15
N GLU A 210 4.96 15.83 20.68
CA GLU A 210 5.23 16.98 21.54
C GLU A 210 3.97 17.59 22.17
N GLU A 211 2.89 17.67 21.39
CA GLU A 211 1.69 18.43 21.79
C GLU A 211 0.61 17.56 22.46
N LYS A 212 0.72 16.22 22.37
CA LYS A 212 -0.35 15.28 22.77
C LYS A 212 -1.73 15.69 22.21
N SER A 213 -1.74 16.23 20.99
CA SER A 213 -2.98 16.46 20.25
C SER A 213 -3.61 15.10 19.94
N TYR A 214 -4.94 15.01 20.13
CA TYR A 214 -5.74 13.85 19.75
C TYR A 214 -6.70 14.26 18.64
N PRO A 215 -6.27 14.20 17.38
CA PRO A 215 -7.13 14.49 16.25
C PRO A 215 -8.35 13.59 16.23
N ASN A 216 -9.41 14.06 15.60
CA ASN A 216 -10.60 13.25 15.43
C ASN A 216 -10.28 11.94 14.68
N CYS A 217 -10.85 10.83 15.15
CA CYS A 217 -10.68 9.49 14.58
C CYS A 217 -10.83 9.43 13.05
N TRP A 218 -11.75 10.22 12.48
CA TRP A 218 -11.99 10.22 11.03
C TRP A 218 -10.80 10.73 10.24
N ILE A 219 -10.03 11.69 10.76
CA ILE A 219 -8.87 12.21 10.02
C ILE A 219 -7.67 11.29 10.17
N ILE A 220 -7.57 10.58 11.31
CA ILE A 220 -6.55 9.56 11.57
C ILE A 220 -6.68 8.44 10.55
N GLU A 221 -7.82 7.77 10.53
CA GLU A 221 -8.07 6.65 9.62
C GLU A 221 -8.26 7.13 8.17
N GLY A 222 -8.99 8.22 7.99
CA GLY A 222 -9.30 8.76 6.66
C GLY A 222 -8.06 9.21 5.90
N GLN A 223 -7.12 9.88 6.57
CA GLN A 223 -5.85 10.25 5.93
C GLN A 223 -5.04 8.98 5.63
N ALA A 224 -4.96 8.04 6.56
CA ALA A 224 -4.22 6.81 6.35
C ALA A 224 -4.77 6.02 5.15
N ASN A 225 -6.09 5.89 5.00
CA ASN A 225 -6.70 5.26 3.82
C ASN A 225 -6.45 6.04 2.53
N ALA A 226 -6.61 7.37 2.53
CA ALA A 226 -6.41 8.20 1.35
C ALA A 226 -4.96 8.09 0.84
N LEU A 227 -3.98 8.19 1.74
CA LEU A 227 -2.56 8.02 1.40
C LEU A 227 -2.24 6.58 1.03
N GLY A 228 -2.84 5.61 1.72
CA GLY A 228 -2.71 4.17 1.44
C GLY A 228 -3.04 3.84 -0.01
N PHE A 229 -4.25 4.21 -0.47
CA PHE A 229 -4.66 4.00 -1.85
C PHE A 229 -3.87 4.84 -2.84
N ALA A 230 -3.58 6.11 -2.51
CA ALA A 230 -2.81 6.97 -3.41
C ALA A 230 -1.42 6.39 -3.67
N PHE A 231 -0.64 6.04 -2.65
CA PHE A 231 0.72 5.54 -2.84
C PHE A 231 0.76 4.11 -3.41
N ALA A 232 -0.20 3.24 -3.08
CA ALA A 232 -0.31 1.94 -3.71
C ALA A 232 -0.58 2.03 -5.23
N SER A 233 -1.27 3.09 -5.67
CA SER A 233 -1.53 3.34 -7.10
C SER A 233 -0.27 3.52 -7.96
N LYS A 234 0.88 3.80 -7.35
CA LYS A 234 2.18 3.89 -8.04
C LYS A 234 2.64 2.54 -8.61
N SER A 235 2.18 1.44 -8.00
CA SER A 235 2.65 0.08 -8.31
C SER A 235 1.52 -0.85 -8.77
N PHE A 236 0.26 -0.51 -8.49
CA PHE A 236 -0.91 -1.33 -8.77
C PHE A 236 -2.07 -0.50 -9.31
N ASP A 237 -2.89 -1.08 -10.19
CA ASP A 237 -4.25 -0.54 -10.42
C ASP A 237 -5.11 -0.91 -9.21
N ILE A 238 -5.30 0.04 -8.30
CA ILE A 238 -6.05 -0.15 -7.05
C ILE A 238 -7.50 0.35 -7.13
N SER A 239 -7.98 0.64 -8.35
CA SER A 239 -9.31 1.20 -8.56
C SER A 239 -10.40 0.26 -8.05
N LYS A 240 -10.26 -1.04 -8.33
CA LYS A 240 -11.21 -2.08 -7.91
C LYS A 240 -11.21 -2.25 -6.39
N GLU A 241 -10.03 -2.33 -5.78
CA GLU A 241 -9.83 -2.47 -4.34
C GLU A 241 -10.44 -1.29 -3.60
N ARG A 242 -10.21 -0.06 -4.08
CA ARG A 242 -10.82 1.15 -3.52
C ARG A 242 -12.34 1.14 -3.66
N SER A 243 -12.88 0.73 -4.82
CA SER A 243 -14.33 0.61 -4.99
C SER A 243 -14.96 -0.44 -4.06
N MET A 244 -14.31 -1.58 -3.86
CA MET A 244 -14.78 -2.60 -2.91
C MET A 244 -14.71 -2.09 -1.47
N PHE A 245 -13.65 -1.38 -1.11
CA PHE A 245 -13.51 -0.75 0.19
C PHE A 245 -14.63 0.28 0.45
N LEU A 246 -14.97 1.12 -0.52
CA LEU A 246 -16.10 2.05 -0.42
C LEU A 246 -17.46 1.34 -0.41
N ALA A 247 -17.60 0.20 -1.09
CA ALA A 247 -18.83 -0.57 -1.08
C ALA A 247 -19.20 -1.07 0.33
N ASN A 248 -18.24 -1.20 1.25
CA ASN A 248 -18.50 -1.50 2.66
C ASN A 248 -19.36 -0.43 3.35
N LEU A 249 -19.44 0.79 2.81
CA LEU A 249 -20.39 1.81 3.28
C LEU A 249 -21.82 1.29 3.30
N ALA A 250 -22.21 0.35 2.42
CA ALA A 250 -23.56 -0.23 2.42
C ALA A 250 -23.89 -0.96 3.74
N ARG A 251 -22.88 -1.45 4.47
CA ARG A 251 -23.05 -2.08 5.79
C ARG A 251 -23.43 -1.05 6.86
N ILE A 252 -22.90 0.16 6.74
CA ILE A 252 -23.07 1.25 7.71
C ILE A 252 -24.31 2.10 7.32
N PHE A 253 -24.46 2.33 6.02
CA PHE A 253 -25.44 3.21 5.38
C PHE A 253 -26.10 2.49 4.20
N PRO A 254 -27.09 1.60 4.43
CA PRO A 254 -27.67 0.77 3.37
C PRO A 254 -28.16 1.51 2.13
N ASN A 255 -28.51 2.80 2.25
CA ASN A 255 -29.02 3.64 1.17
C ASN A 255 -28.11 4.84 0.85
N TYR A 256 -26.80 4.79 1.14
CA TYR A 256 -25.89 5.94 0.96
C TYR A 256 -25.91 6.55 -0.46
N LYS A 257 -26.25 5.77 -1.48
CA LYS A 257 -26.38 6.24 -2.87
C LYS A 257 -27.54 7.21 -3.08
N GLN A 258 -28.54 7.19 -2.20
CA GLN A 258 -29.71 8.07 -2.23
C GLN A 258 -29.57 9.26 -1.29
N TYR A 259 -28.46 9.36 -0.55
CA TYR A 259 -28.25 10.41 0.43
C TYR A 259 -28.20 11.78 -0.25
N SER A 260 -28.98 12.70 0.28
CA SER A 260 -28.88 14.12 -0.04
C SER A 260 -27.57 14.70 0.49
N LYS A 261 -27.28 15.94 0.10
CA LYS A 261 -26.17 16.71 0.66
C LYS A 261 -26.28 16.83 2.18
N GLU A 262 -27.48 17.06 2.68
CA GLU A 262 -27.75 17.20 4.12
C GLU A 262 -27.55 15.89 4.88
N ASP A 263 -27.96 14.76 4.30
CA ASP A 263 -27.71 13.43 4.89
C ASP A 263 -26.21 13.16 5.08
N TRP A 264 -25.39 13.47 4.07
CA TRP A 264 -23.94 13.34 4.17
C TRP A 264 -23.36 14.22 5.28
N ILE A 265 -23.76 15.49 5.32
CA ILE A 265 -23.29 16.44 6.35
C ILE A 265 -23.67 15.95 7.75
N ASN A 266 -24.92 15.52 7.96
CA ASN A 266 -25.39 15.04 9.25
C ASN A 266 -24.66 13.77 9.71
N ASN A 267 -24.41 12.82 8.80
CA ASN A 267 -23.62 11.62 9.13
C ASN A 267 -22.17 11.96 9.45
N PHE A 268 -21.57 12.94 8.77
CA PHE A 268 -20.21 13.39 9.07
C PHE A 268 -20.13 14.13 10.41
N ILE A 269 -21.08 15.00 10.73
CA ILE A 269 -21.12 15.66 12.05
C ILE A 269 -21.23 14.59 13.14
N LYS A 270 -22.09 13.57 12.96
CA LYS A 270 -22.18 12.45 13.89
C LYS A 270 -20.84 11.72 14.04
N LEU A 271 -20.13 11.49 12.94
CA LEU A 271 -18.78 10.90 12.92
C LEU A 271 -17.78 11.66 13.78
N THR A 272 -17.86 12.99 13.80
CA THR A 272 -16.97 13.82 14.63
C THR A 272 -17.30 13.76 16.13
N SER A 273 -18.55 13.50 16.49
CA SER A 273 -19.01 13.53 17.89
C SER A 273 -19.10 12.16 18.58
N ASP A 274 -19.10 11.07 17.82
CA ASP A 274 -19.37 9.71 18.32
C ASP A 274 -18.22 8.78 17.94
N PHE A 275 -17.33 8.53 18.90
CA PHE A 275 -16.15 7.69 18.71
C PHE A 275 -16.51 6.25 18.35
N SER A 276 -17.56 5.68 18.95
CA SER A 276 -18.03 4.32 18.63
C SER A 276 -18.57 4.26 17.20
N TYR A 277 -19.34 5.26 16.78
CA TYR A 277 -19.78 5.34 15.40
C TYR A 277 -18.61 5.50 14.42
N CYS A 278 -17.53 6.17 14.83
CA CYS A 278 -16.33 6.33 14.04
C CYS A 278 -15.49 5.05 13.92
N MET A 279 -15.18 4.41 15.04
CA MET A 279 -14.25 3.27 15.09
C MET A 279 -14.99 1.92 14.98
N ASP A 280 -16.03 1.69 15.79
CA ASP A 280 -16.69 0.39 15.88
C ASP A 280 -17.46 0.03 14.60
N LEU A 281 -18.03 1.04 13.92
CA LEU A 281 -18.67 0.84 12.62
C LEU A 281 -17.70 0.97 11.44
N SER A 282 -16.44 1.30 11.71
CA SER A 282 -15.42 1.60 10.70
C SER A 282 -15.77 2.79 9.78
N ALA A 283 -16.65 3.70 10.23
CA ALA A 283 -17.03 4.87 9.43
C ALA A 283 -15.88 5.87 9.29
N GLY A 284 -14.97 5.94 10.26
CA GLY A 284 -13.75 6.76 10.21
C GLY A 284 -12.85 6.41 9.03
N TYR A 285 -12.85 5.15 8.60
CA TYR A 285 -12.09 4.66 7.46
C TYR A 285 -12.69 5.14 6.13
N SER A 286 -13.90 4.69 5.79
CA SER A 286 -14.51 5.00 4.49
C SER A 286 -15.01 6.44 4.38
N VAL A 287 -15.72 6.95 5.38
CA VAL A 287 -16.24 8.33 5.37
C VAL A 287 -15.12 9.33 5.60
N GLY A 288 -14.20 9.02 6.51
CA GLY A 288 -13.01 9.86 6.73
C GLY A 288 -12.13 9.93 5.48
N MET A 289 -11.96 8.83 4.74
CA MET A 289 -11.22 8.86 3.46
C MET A 289 -11.88 9.80 2.46
N LEU A 290 -13.21 9.75 2.29
CA LEU A 290 -13.95 10.67 1.43
C LEU A 290 -13.78 12.13 1.88
N ALA A 291 -13.77 12.38 3.19
CA ALA A 291 -13.54 13.72 3.74
C ALA A 291 -12.12 14.23 3.45
N VAL A 292 -11.09 13.42 3.66
CA VAL A 292 -9.71 13.80 3.34
C VAL A 292 -9.51 13.97 1.83
N GLU A 293 -10.01 13.06 1.01
CA GLU A 293 -9.96 13.18 -0.44
C GLU A 293 -10.67 14.45 -0.93
N SER A 294 -11.79 14.85 -0.29
CA SER A 294 -12.47 16.11 -0.63
C SER A 294 -11.59 17.34 -0.37
N LEU A 295 -10.76 17.33 0.69
CA LEU A 295 -9.80 18.40 0.94
C LEU A 295 -8.83 18.54 -0.24
N TYR A 296 -8.23 17.43 -0.68
CA TYR A 296 -7.36 17.42 -1.85
C TYR A 296 -8.08 17.73 -3.15
N TYR A 297 -9.35 17.34 -3.28
CA TYR A 297 -10.12 17.59 -4.50
C TYR A 297 -10.33 19.09 -4.72
N TYR A 298 -10.73 19.82 -3.67
CA TYR A 298 -11.11 21.23 -3.77
C TYR A 298 -9.98 22.22 -3.47
N ASN A 299 -8.89 21.80 -2.83
CA ASN A 299 -7.82 22.71 -2.39
C ASN A 299 -6.47 22.35 -3.00
N ASP A 300 -5.51 23.25 -2.88
CA ASP A 300 -4.12 22.96 -3.23
C ASP A 300 -3.55 21.84 -2.35
N GLY A 301 -2.86 20.87 -2.96
CA GLY A 301 -2.42 19.67 -2.25
C GLY A 301 -1.35 19.95 -1.20
N GLU A 302 -0.45 20.90 -1.45
CA GLU A 302 0.59 21.29 -0.49
C GLU A 302 -0.03 21.97 0.73
N LYS A 303 -1.02 22.85 0.50
CA LYS A 303 -1.78 23.46 1.60
C LYS A 303 -2.55 22.43 2.42
N VAL A 304 -3.11 21.39 1.79
CA VAL A 304 -3.78 20.31 2.52
C VAL A 304 -2.78 19.54 3.38
N ASN A 305 -1.60 19.21 2.86
CA ASN A 305 -0.53 18.58 3.65
C ASN A 305 -0.17 19.43 4.88
N SER A 306 0.07 20.74 4.69
CA SER A 306 0.38 21.66 5.78
C SER A 306 -0.76 21.80 6.79
N PHE A 307 -2.00 21.85 6.30
CA PHE A 307 -3.20 21.92 7.15
C PHE A 307 -3.30 20.70 8.05
N ILE A 308 -3.21 19.49 7.46
CA ILE A 308 -3.33 18.27 8.23
C ILE A 308 -2.16 18.18 9.22
N ALA A 309 -0.91 18.40 8.77
CA ALA A 309 0.26 18.38 9.65
C ALA A 309 0.10 19.34 10.86
N ASN A 310 -0.35 20.58 10.62
CA ASN A 310 -0.61 21.55 11.68
C ASN A 310 -1.69 21.08 12.66
N TYR A 311 -2.75 20.45 12.17
CA TYR A 311 -3.81 19.92 13.02
C TYR A 311 -3.32 18.78 13.94
N TYR A 312 -2.35 17.97 13.49
CA TYR A 312 -1.69 16.98 14.35
C TYR A 312 -0.68 17.60 15.33
N SER A 313 0.00 18.68 14.92
CA SER A 313 1.18 19.20 15.62
C SER A 313 0.92 20.47 16.45
N THR A 314 -0.33 20.88 16.62
CA THR A 314 -0.69 22.08 17.39
C THR A 314 -1.98 21.85 18.18
N PRO A 315 -2.24 22.64 19.25
CA PRO A 315 -3.52 22.61 19.96
C PRO A 315 -4.65 23.34 19.23
N GLU A 316 -4.42 23.80 17.99
CA GLU A 316 -5.46 24.50 17.22
C GLU A 316 -6.64 23.58 16.89
N THR A 317 -7.85 24.15 16.90
CA THR A 317 -9.03 23.40 16.46
C THR A 317 -8.99 23.19 14.95
N PHE A 318 -9.58 22.09 14.50
CA PHE A 318 -9.75 21.78 13.07
C PHE A 318 -10.32 22.98 12.28
N GLU A 319 -11.35 23.63 12.82
CA GLU A 319 -12.00 24.81 12.23
C GLU A 319 -11.07 26.02 12.13
N SER A 320 -10.22 26.23 13.14
CA SER A 320 -9.25 27.33 13.15
C SER A 320 -8.18 27.10 12.09
N SER A 321 -7.61 25.90 12.02
CA SER A 321 -6.59 25.56 11.03
C SER A 321 -7.14 25.50 9.60
N LEU A 322 -8.41 25.09 9.41
CA LEU A 322 -9.10 25.17 8.12
C LEU A 322 -9.12 26.62 7.62
N LYS A 323 -9.52 27.54 8.50
CA LYS A 323 -9.64 28.95 8.15
C LYS A 323 -8.29 29.60 7.90
N SER A 324 -7.29 29.33 8.75
CA SER A 324 -5.98 29.98 8.66
C SER A 324 -5.13 29.46 7.48
N ILE A 325 -5.18 28.15 7.18
CA ILE A 325 -4.30 27.52 6.19
C ILE A 325 -5.00 27.35 4.83
N LEU A 326 -6.24 26.84 4.84
CA LEU A 326 -7.00 26.59 3.60
C LEU A 326 -7.87 27.79 3.18
N GLY A 327 -8.14 28.74 4.09
CA GLY A 327 -8.97 29.90 3.79
C GLY A 327 -10.46 29.57 3.62
N ILE A 328 -10.91 28.43 4.17
CA ILE A 328 -12.32 28.00 4.12
C ILE A 328 -12.87 27.84 5.54
N ASP A 329 -14.17 28.09 5.71
CA ASP A 329 -14.86 27.78 6.95
C ASP A 329 -15.39 26.33 6.98
N ILE A 330 -15.86 25.92 8.16
CA ILE A 330 -16.34 24.56 8.39
C ILE A 330 -17.57 24.20 7.54
N ASN A 331 -18.45 25.16 7.25
CA ASN A 331 -19.64 24.93 6.43
C ASN A 331 -19.26 24.69 4.96
N ARG A 332 -18.25 25.43 4.46
CA ARG A 332 -17.69 25.19 3.13
C ARG A 332 -17.03 23.82 3.05
N PHE A 333 -16.32 23.39 4.09
CA PHE A 333 -15.77 22.04 4.18
C PHE A 333 -16.88 20.97 4.12
N TYR A 334 -17.92 21.08 4.96
CA TYR A 334 -19.06 20.14 4.95
C TYR A 334 -19.75 20.06 3.58
N SER A 335 -19.94 21.22 2.94
CA SER A 335 -20.48 21.31 1.59
C SER A 335 -19.63 20.56 0.57
N ASN A 336 -18.31 20.79 0.58
CA ASN A 336 -17.36 20.15 -0.32
C ASN A 336 -17.30 18.63 -0.10
N PHE A 337 -17.24 18.19 1.16
CA PHE A 337 -17.26 16.78 1.51
C PHE A 337 -18.50 16.05 0.97
N ALA A 338 -19.68 16.62 1.18
CA ALA A 338 -20.93 16.02 0.73
C ALA A 338 -21.00 15.96 -0.80
N GLU A 339 -20.61 17.02 -1.50
CA GLU A 339 -20.54 17.04 -2.96
C GLU A 339 -19.56 16.00 -3.51
N TYR A 340 -18.35 15.92 -2.96
CA TYR A 340 -17.35 14.94 -3.36
C TYR A 340 -17.82 13.50 -3.11
N SER A 341 -18.47 13.25 -1.97
CA SER A 341 -19.04 11.94 -1.63
C SER A 341 -20.09 11.51 -2.64
N MET A 342 -21.00 12.42 -3.00
CA MET A 342 -22.04 12.15 -4.00
C MET A 342 -21.45 11.89 -5.39
N ILE A 343 -20.42 12.64 -5.80
CA ILE A 343 -19.75 12.43 -7.09
C ILE A 343 -19.06 11.06 -7.12
N THR A 344 -18.30 10.74 -6.07
CA THR A 344 -17.47 9.53 -5.99
C THR A 344 -18.29 8.25 -5.91
N LEU A 345 -19.44 8.29 -5.25
CA LEU A 345 -20.25 7.11 -4.95
C LEU A 345 -21.34 6.83 -6.00
N ASN A 346 -21.59 7.78 -6.89
CA ASN A 346 -22.55 7.67 -7.99
C ASN A 346 -21.90 7.58 -9.38
N SER A 347 -20.57 7.69 -9.46
CA SER A 347 -19.79 7.60 -10.71
C SER A 347 -19.61 6.19 -11.24
#